data_AF-A0A0C3IB17-F1
#
_entry.id   AF-A0A0C3IB17-F1
#
_cell.length_a   1.000
_cell.length_b   1.000
_cell.length_c   1.000
_cell.angle_alpha   90.00
_cell.angle_beta   90.00
_cell.angle_gamma   90.00
#
_symmetry.space_group_name_H-M   'P 1'
#
loop_
_entity.id
_entity.type
_entity.pdbx_description
1 polymer ?
#
loop_
_entity_poly.entity_id
_entity_poly.type
_entity_poly.pdbx_seq_one_letter_code
_entity_poly.pdbx_strand_id
1 'polypeptide(L)'
;MKRTKKLSHPIYNLLINRNLDRFTVIQARDELQQSEDRFDDDNHARKYIYRQINHLVSNGYLKTLGKGREKLYIKTEAFNLGSFSKKTVKRYKCKSLEEEKSVQTVQTEQYIEALEKERVQYKSELSVTYAEEQEYSRLMSRFPDKKELLMPIYVRAKERSESTLGKINALTSALNAIQHPVL
;
A
#
# COMPACT_ATOMS: atom_id res chain seq x y z
N MET A 1 15.47 3.09 -25.64
CA MET A 1 14.63 4.09 -24.93
C MET A 1 15.10 4.21 -23.48
N LYS A 2 15.65 5.35 -23.07
CA LYS A 2 16.06 5.57 -21.67
C LYS A 2 14.79 5.72 -20.82
N ARG A 3 14.47 4.74 -19.96
CA ARG A 3 13.30 4.79 -19.08
C ARG A 3 13.51 5.89 -18.03
N THR A 4 12.69 6.93 -18.06
CA THR A 4 12.73 8.00 -17.06
C THR A 4 12.10 7.53 -15.75
N LYS A 5 12.78 7.77 -14.63
CA LYS A 5 12.28 7.39 -13.29
C LYS A 5 11.62 8.58 -12.62
N LYS A 6 10.42 8.38 -12.08
CA LYS A 6 9.63 9.44 -11.45
C LYS A 6 9.93 9.54 -9.95
N LEU A 7 10.54 10.64 -9.52
CA LEU A 7 10.73 10.96 -8.09
C LEU A 7 9.57 11.81 -7.58
N SER A 8 9.21 11.66 -6.30
CA SER A 8 8.29 12.60 -5.66
C SER A 8 8.90 14.01 -5.63
N HIS A 9 8.06 15.04 -5.57
CA HIS A 9 8.55 16.42 -5.61
C HIS A 9 9.56 16.75 -4.49
N PRO A 10 9.32 16.39 -3.21
CA PRO A 10 10.28 16.65 -2.14
C PRO A 10 11.64 15.99 -2.39
N ILE A 11 11.64 14.74 -2.85
CA ILE A 11 12.86 13.96 -3.08
C ILE A 11 13.60 14.45 -4.33
N TYR A 12 12.86 14.82 -5.37
CA TYR A 12 13.43 15.46 -6.55
C TYR A 12 14.10 16.78 -6.16
N ASN A 13 13.45 17.60 -5.34
CA ASN A 13 14.01 18.87 -4.88
C ASN A 13 15.28 18.65 -4.06
N LEU A 14 15.25 17.75 -3.08
CA LEU A 14 16.41 17.44 -2.24
C LEU A 14 17.58 16.90 -3.05
N LEU A 15 17.35 15.83 -3.82
CA LEU A 15 18.45 15.09 -4.45
C LEU A 15 18.91 15.71 -5.76
N ILE A 16 18.06 16.44 -6.48
CA ILE A 16 18.40 16.98 -7.80
C ILE A 16 18.56 18.49 -7.72
N ASN A 17 17.52 19.23 -7.31
CA ASN A 17 17.59 20.70 -7.32
C ASN A 17 18.57 21.27 -6.29
N ARG A 18 18.58 20.74 -5.07
CA ARG A 18 19.54 21.09 -4.01
C ARG A 18 20.83 20.27 -4.07
N ASN A 19 20.91 19.32 -5.02
CA ASN A 19 22.03 18.42 -5.21
C ASN A 19 22.51 17.71 -3.92
N LEU A 20 21.62 17.40 -2.98
CA LEU A 20 21.99 16.77 -1.72
C LEU A 20 22.64 15.41 -1.97
N ASP A 21 23.87 15.23 -1.49
CA ASP A 21 24.64 13.99 -1.54
C ASP A 21 25.37 13.79 -0.21
N ARG A 22 25.75 12.54 0.09
CA ARG A 22 26.44 12.14 1.32
C ARG A 22 25.74 12.66 2.59
N PHE A 23 24.48 12.29 2.74
CA PHE A 23 23.62 12.83 3.79
C PHE A 23 23.07 11.74 4.71
N THR A 24 22.69 12.12 5.92
CA THR A 24 21.88 11.29 6.82
C THR A 24 20.38 11.54 6.62
N VAL A 25 19.53 10.62 7.08
CA VAL A 25 18.07 10.84 7.06
C VAL A 25 17.66 12.10 7.84
N ILE A 26 18.40 12.43 8.90
CA ILE A 26 18.14 13.63 9.72
C ILE A 26 18.46 14.88 8.91
N GLN A 27 19.63 14.94 8.28
CA GLN A 27 20.00 16.06 7.41
C GLN A 27 19.01 16.25 6.26
N ALA A 28 18.60 15.16 5.60
CA ALA A 28 17.59 15.25 4.54
C ALA A 28 16.23 15.77 5.07
N ARG A 29 15.85 15.42 6.30
CA ARG A 29 14.64 15.94 6.96
C ARG A 29 14.77 17.42 7.24
N ASP A 30 15.87 17.83 7.84
CA ASP A 30 16.08 19.23 8.22
C ASP A 30 16.11 20.12 6.98
N GLU A 31 16.77 19.65 5.91
CA GLU A 31 16.78 20.31 4.61
C GLU A 31 15.38 20.41 3.98
N LEU A 32 14.56 19.35 4.14
CA LEU A 32 13.18 19.35 3.68
C LEU A 32 12.31 20.33 4.46
N GLN A 33 12.48 20.41 5.78
CA GLN A 33 11.72 21.33 6.63
C GLN A 33 12.09 22.80 6.40
N GLN A 34 13.27 23.07 5.83
CA GLN A 34 13.68 24.40 5.36
C GLN A 34 13.19 24.71 3.93
N SER A 35 12.42 23.83 3.30
CA SER A 35 11.88 24.04 1.96
C SER A 35 10.40 24.38 1.98
N GLU A 36 9.86 24.81 0.83
CA GLU A 36 8.42 24.99 0.65
C GLU A 36 7.64 23.66 0.76
N ASP A 37 8.33 22.51 0.64
CA ASP A 37 7.77 21.16 0.74
C ASP A 37 7.81 20.60 2.18
N ARG A 38 7.89 21.48 3.19
CA ARG A 38 7.93 21.07 4.60
C ARG A 38 6.65 20.33 5.02
N PHE A 39 6.81 19.44 5.98
CA PHE A 39 5.73 18.68 6.62
C PHE A 39 5.41 19.31 7.96
N ASP A 40 4.16 19.20 8.40
CA ASP A 40 3.73 19.77 9.70
C ASP A 40 4.32 19.01 10.90
N ASP A 41 4.62 17.72 10.74
CA ASP A 41 5.27 16.88 11.76
C ASP A 41 6.63 16.36 11.28
N ASP A 42 7.67 16.64 12.08
CA ASP A 42 9.03 16.16 11.89
C ASP A 42 9.14 14.63 11.86
N ASN A 43 8.32 13.92 12.62
CA ASN A 43 8.32 12.46 12.62
C ASN A 43 7.75 11.90 11.31
N HIS A 44 6.66 12.49 10.81
CA HIS A 44 6.12 12.18 9.48
C HIS A 44 7.14 12.51 8.38
N ALA A 45 7.78 13.68 8.41
CA ALA A 45 8.84 14.05 7.48
C ALA A 45 9.96 13.00 7.45
N ARG A 46 10.44 12.61 8.64
CA ARG A 46 11.50 11.59 8.80
C ARG A 46 11.09 10.23 8.24
N LYS A 47 9.89 9.75 8.58
CA LYS A 47 9.37 8.45 8.09
C LYS A 47 9.21 8.46 6.57
N TYR A 48 8.69 9.55 6.02
CA TYR A 48 8.53 9.73 4.58
C TYR A 48 9.87 9.65 3.86
N ILE A 49 10.84 10.47 4.29
CA ILE A 49 12.19 10.51 3.72
C ILE A 49 12.85 9.13 3.79
N TYR A 50 12.79 8.48 4.94
CA TYR A 50 13.35 7.14 5.12
C TYR A 50 12.79 6.13 4.12
N ARG A 51 11.46 6.11 3.90
CA ARG A 51 10.83 5.22 2.91
C ARG A 51 11.30 5.51 1.49
N GLN A 52 11.37 6.78 1.10
CA GLN A 52 11.79 7.16 -0.25
C GLN A 52 13.27 6.84 -0.51
N ILE A 53 14.15 7.15 0.45
CA ILE A 53 15.57 6.84 0.38
C ILE A 53 15.78 5.32 0.31
N ASN A 54 15.11 4.54 1.17
CA ASN A 54 15.24 3.09 1.16
C ASN A 54 14.81 2.50 -0.17
N HIS A 55 13.74 3.00 -0.78
CA HIS A 55 13.36 2.59 -2.12
C HIS A 55 14.46 2.88 -3.15
N LEU A 56 15.13 4.03 -3.07
CA LEU A 56 16.27 4.35 -3.95
C LEU A 56 17.49 3.44 -3.69
N VAL A 57 17.75 3.08 -2.44
CA VAL A 57 18.80 2.11 -2.07
C VAL A 57 18.49 0.73 -2.66
N SER A 58 17.28 0.21 -2.45
CA SER A 58 16.87 -1.10 -2.99
C SER A 58 16.93 -1.16 -4.52
N ASN A 59 16.82 -0.03 -5.19
CA ASN A 59 16.94 0.08 -6.66
C ASN A 59 18.37 0.43 -7.13
N GLY A 60 19.36 0.49 -6.24
CA GLY A 60 20.77 0.73 -6.59
C GLY A 60 21.12 2.19 -6.92
N TYR A 61 20.21 3.13 -6.71
CA TYR A 61 20.43 4.56 -6.98
C TYR A 61 21.15 5.28 -5.83
N LEU A 62 21.02 4.77 -4.61
CA LEU A 62 21.78 5.23 -3.45
C LEU A 62 22.55 4.05 -2.85
N LYS A 63 23.75 4.29 -2.38
CA LYS A 63 24.51 3.35 -1.54
C LYS A 63 24.58 3.85 -0.12
N THR A 64 24.77 2.93 0.82
CA THR A 64 24.82 3.24 2.24
C THR A 64 26.23 3.04 2.79
N LEU A 65 26.71 3.96 3.62
CA LEU A 65 27.98 3.86 4.32
C LEU A 65 27.73 4.01 5.83
N GLY A 66 28.44 3.24 6.65
CA GLY A 66 28.27 3.25 8.10
C GLY A 66 27.06 2.45 8.59
N LYS A 67 26.78 2.55 9.91
CA LYS A 67 25.70 1.81 10.58
C LYS A 67 24.97 2.73 11.58
N GLY A 68 23.72 2.37 11.91
CA GLY A 68 22.94 3.08 12.92
C GLY A 68 22.58 4.52 12.52
N ARG A 69 22.74 5.47 13.46
CA ARG A 69 22.39 6.89 13.28
C ARG A 69 23.33 7.64 12.33
N GLU A 70 24.56 7.14 12.18
CA GLU A 70 25.59 7.71 11.30
C GLU A 70 25.53 7.13 9.88
N LYS A 71 24.47 6.37 9.56
CA LYS A 71 24.29 5.80 8.23
C LYS A 71 24.12 6.92 7.20
N LEU A 72 25.12 7.04 6.31
CA LEU A 72 25.15 7.98 5.20
C LEU A 72 24.58 7.34 3.94
N TYR A 73 23.85 8.14 3.18
CA TYR A 73 23.33 7.80 1.86
C TYR A 73 24.06 8.62 0.81
N ILE A 74 24.59 7.93 -0.19
CA ILE A 74 25.48 8.50 -1.21
C ILE A 74 24.91 8.14 -2.59
N LYS A 75 24.87 9.10 -3.51
CA LYS A 75 24.48 8.86 -4.91
C LYS A 75 25.43 7.87 -5.57
N THR A 76 24.88 6.96 -6.37
CA THR A 76 25.65 6.03 -7.19
C THR A 76 25.81 6.57 -8.61
N GLU A 77 26.74 6.01 -9.38
CA GLU A 77 26.85 6.29 -10.81
C GLU A 77 25.53 6.04 -11.56
N ALA A 78 24.75 5.04 -11.13
CA ALA A 78 23.43 4.76 -11.69
C ALA A 78 22.42 5.89 -11.44
N PHE A 79 22.56 6.66 -10.36
CA PHE A 79 21.79 7.89 -10.15
C PHE A 79 22.25 8.98 -11.11
N ASN A 80 23.55 9.21 -11.23
CA ASN A 80 24.09 10.28 -12.08
C ASN A 80 23.82 10.05 -13.58
N LEU A 81 23.85 8.79 -14.02
CA LEU A 81 23.54 8.40 -15.41
C LEU A 81 22.03 8.28 -15.67
N GLY A 82 21.23 8.18 -14.61
CA GLY A 82 19.78 8.03 -14.67
C GLY A 82 19.06 9.33 -15.06
N SER A 83 18.04 9.24 -15.92
CA SER A 83 17.16 10.37 -16.19
C SER A 83 15.98 10.34 -15.23
N PHE A 84 15.94 11.30 -14.31
CA PHE A 84 14.84 11.45 -13.35
C PHE A 84 13.91 12.59 -13.77
N SER A 85 12.62 12.35 -13.72
CA SER A 85 11.61 13.38 -13.91
C SER A 85 10.86 13.63 -12.61
N LYS A 86 10.60 14.90 -12.28
CA LYS A 86 9.69 15.27 -11.20
C LYS A 86 8.31 14.68 -11.48
N LYS A 87 7.67 14.04 -10.49
CA LYS A 87 6.22 13.81 -10.55
C LYS A 87 5.54 15.18 -10.58
N THR A 88 4.99 15.57 -11.72
CA THR A 88 4.17 16.78 -11.86
C THR A 88 2.89 16.58 -11.06
N VAL A 89 2.87 17.13 -9.84
CA VAL A 89 1.64 17.43 -9.12
C VAL A 89 1.37 18.91 -9.39
N LYS A 90 0.18 19.24 -9.89
CA LYS A 90 -0.25 20.65 -10.05
C LYS A 90 -0.12 21.33 -8.68
N ARG A 91 0.56 22.48 -8.64
CA ARG A 91 0.80 23.28 -7.43
C ARG A 91 -0.51 23.52 -6.67
N TYR A 92 -0.62 23.00 -5.45
CA TYR A 92 -1.59 23.51 -4.50
C TYR A 92 -0.98 24.73 -3.82
N LYS A 93 -1.58 25.90 -4.07
CA LYS A 93 -1.33 27.09 -3.26
C LYS A 93 -1.92 26.82 -1.88
N CYS A 94 -1.12 27.02 -0.85
CA CYS A 94 -1.47 26.99 0.57
C CYS A 94 -2.89 27.51 0.82
N LYS A 95 -3.79 26.62 1.26
CA LYS A 95 -5.08 26.97 1.88
C LYS A 95 -5.32 26.05 3.07
N SER A 96 -5.08 26.63 4.25
CA SER A 96 -5.72 26.37 5.55
C SER A 96 -6.48 25.06 5.75
N LEU A 97 -6.01 24.22 6.69
CA LEU A 97 -6.73 23.32 7.63
C LEU A 97 -7.85 22.40 7.11
N GLU A 98 -8.19 22.42 5.82
CA GLU A 98 -9.20 21.54 5.19
C GLU A 98 -8.53 20.37 4.44
N GLU A 99 -7.23 20.44 4.17
CA GLU A 99 -6.48 19.41 3.43
C GLU A 99 -6.05 18.20 4.27
N GLU A 100 -5.97 18.31 5.61
CA GLU A 100 -5.79 17.13 6.47
C GLU A 100 -6.99 16.18 6.35
N LYS A 101 -8.20 16.73 6.23
CA LYS A 101 -9.36 15.92 5.87
C LYS A 101 -9.16 15.33 4.48
N SER A 102 -8.85 16.11 3.44
CA SER A 102 -8.80 15.59 2.06
C SER A 102 -7.73 14.53 1.77
N VAL A 103 -6.51 14.63 2.35
CA VAL A 103 -5.46 13.59 2.19
C VAL A 103 -5.81 12.32 2.97
N GLN A 104 -6.41 12.48 4.15
CA GLN A 104 -6.96 11.39 4.94
C GLN A 104 -8.17 10.77 4.22
N THR A 105 -9.01 11.56 3.55
CA THR A 105 -10.10 11.08 2.68
C THR A 105 -9.55 10.29 1.51
N VAL A 106 -8.51 10.78 0.80
CA VAL A 106 -7.93 10.06 -0.36
C VAL A 106 -7.24 8.75 0.05
N GLN A 107 -6.55 8.70 1.20
CA GLN A 107 -5.98 7.45 1.73
C GLN A 107 -7.07 6.51 2.26
N THR A 108 -8.11 7.07 2.88
CA THR A 108 -9.28 6.31 3.34
C THR A 108 -10.07 5.75 2.15
N GLU A 109 -10.22 6.50 1.07
CA GLU A 109 -10.84 6.07 -0.19
C GLU A 109 -10.03 4.95 -0.86
N GLN A 110 -8.71 5.07 -0.94
CA GLN A 110 -7.85 3.98 -1.46
C GLN A 110 -7.91 2.72 -0.60
N TYR A 111 -8.00 2.88 0.72
CA TYR A 111 -8.16 1.76 1.65
C TYR A 111 -9.54 1.10 1.54
N ILE A 112 -10.61 1.90 1.46
CA ILE A 112 -11.98 1.44 1.19
C ILE A 112 -12.03 0.68 -0.13
N GLU A 113 -11.47 1.23 -1.22
CA GLU A 113 -11.46 0.58 -2.53
C GLU A 113 -10.73 -0.77 -2.48
N ALA A 114 -9.61 -0.87 -1.75
CA ALA A 114 -8.88 -2.12 -1.58
C ALA A 114 -9.71 -3.17 -0.82
N LEU A 115 -10.33 -2.79 0.30
CA LEU A 115 -11.19 -3.68 1.09
C LEU A 115 -12.46 -4.10 0.32
N GLU A 116 -13.03 -3.20 -0.48
CA GLU A 116 -14.16 -3.53 -1.34
C GLU A 116 -13.80 -4.54 -2.43
N LYS A 117 -12.63 -4.38 -3.06
CA LYS A 117 -12.11 -5.36 -4.02
C LYS A 117 -11.89 -6.72 -3.37
N GLU A 118 -11.29 -6.76 -2.19
CA GLU A 118 -11.10 -8.01 -1.44
C GLU A 118 -12.45 -8.67 -1.08
N ARG A 119 -13.42 -7.87 -0.61
CA ARG A 119 -14.78 -8.36 -0.33
C ARG A 119 -15.47 -8.91 -1.56
N VAL A 120 -15.33 -8.26 -2.73
CA VAL A 120 -15.88 -8.76 -4.01
C VAL A 120 -15.22 -10.08 -4.40
N GLN A 121 -13.91 -10.20 -4.22
CA GLN A 121 -13.19 -11.45 -4.48
C GLN A 121 -13.71 -12.59 -3.59
N TYR A 122 -13.85 -12.38 -2.28
CA TYR A 122 -14.41 -13.42 -1.41
C TYR A 122 -15.87 -13.75 -1.73
N LYS A 123 -16.69 -12.79 -2.16
CA LYS A 123 -18.06 -13.07 -2.65
C LYS A 123 -18.04 -14.00 -3.86
N SER A 124 -17.10 -13.79 -4.79
CA SER A 124 -16.94 -14.68 -5.95
C SER A 124 -16.50 -16.08 -5.54
N GLU A 125 -15.54 -16.20 -4.61
CA GLU A 125 -15.07 -17.48 -4.08
C GLU A 125 -16.18 -18.24 -3.32
N LEU A 126 -16.99 -17.51 -2.54
CA LEU A 126 -18.14 -18.07 -1.83
C LEU A 126 -19.17 -18.63 -2.82
N SER A 127 -19.45 -17.91 -3.92
CA SER A 127 -20.36 -18.39 -4.96
C SER A 127 -19.88 -19.69 -5.60
N VAL A 128 -18.58 -19.82 -5.85
CA VAL A 128 -17.98 -21.05 -6.40
C VAL A 128 -18.11 -22.19 -5.38
N THR A 129 -17.69 -21.95 -4.14
CA THR A 129 -17.72 -22.98 -3.09
C THR A 129 -19.16 -23.45 -2.77
N TYR A 130 -20.13 -22.54 -2.83
CA TYR A 130 -21.54 -22.88 -2.66
C TYR A 130 -22.07 -23.74 -3.82
N ALA A 131 -21.65 -23.46 -5.05
CA ALA A 131 -21.98 -24.31 -6.21
C ALA A 131 -21.36 -25.71 -6.08
N GLU A 132 -20.12 -25.82 -5.58
CA GLU A 132 -19.50 -27.11 -5.27
C GLU A 132 -20.30 -27.89 -4.21
N GLU A 133 -20.70 -27.23 -3.12
CA GLU A 133 -21.51 -27.84 -2.06
C GLU A 133 -22.84 -28.38 -2.60
N GLN A 134 -23.52 -27.60 -3.44
CA GLN A 134 -24.76 -28.03 -4.10
C GLN A 134 -24.56 -29.25 -5.00
N GLU A 135 -23.49 -29.27 -5.79
CA GLU A 135 -23.22 -30.40 -6.69
C GLU A 135 -22.82 -31.65 -5.91
N TYR A 136 -22.04 -31.52 -4.83
CA TYR A 136 -21.74 -32.65 -3.94
C TYR A 136 -23.01 -33.22 -3.30
N SER A 137 -23.91 -32.35 -2.81
CA SER A 137 -25.21 -32.77 -2.28
C SER A 137 -26.02 -33.53 -3.34
N ARG A 138 -26.09 -32.99 -4.57
CA ARG A 138 -26.78 -33.63 -5.70
C ARG A 138 -26.18 -34.99 -6.05
N LEU A 139 -24.86 -35.09 -6.08
CA LEU A 139 -24.14 -36.35 -6.36
C LEU A 139 -24.37 -37.38 -5.26
N MET A 140 -24.39 -36.97 -3.99
CA MET A 140 -24.69 -37.84 -2.86
C MET A 140 -26.15 -38.34 -2.89
N SER A 141 -27.10 -37.52 -3.34
CA SER A 141 -28.49 -37.96 -3.57
C SER A 141 -28.61 -38.91 -4.76
N ARG A 142 -27.87 -38.66 -5.85
CA ARG A 142 -27.89 -39.48 -7.06
C ARG A 142 -27.20 -40.83 -6.88
N PHE A 143 -26.15 -40.89 -6.05
CA PHE A 143 -25.36 -42.08 -5.79
C PHE A 143 -25.19 -42.32 -4.28
N PRO A 144 -26.24 -42.82 -3.58
CA PRO A 144 -26.20 -43.03 -2.13
C PRO A 144 -25.04 -43.92 -1.66
N ASP A 145 -24.67 -44.93 -2.45
CA ASP A 145 -23.57 -45.86 -2.13
C ASP A 145 -22.18 -45.19 -2.13
N LYS A 146 -22.06 -43.98 -2.68
CA LYS A 146 -20.82 -43.18 -2.68
C LYS A 146 -20.83 -42.08 -1.63
N LYS A 147 -21.87 -42.02 -0.78
CA LYS A 147 -22.04 -40.95 0.21
C LYS A 147 -20.86 -40.86 1.17
N GLU A 148 -20.36 -41.97 1.70
CA GLU A 148 -19.21 -41.98 2.62
C GLU A 148 -17.93 -41.43 1.95
N LEU A 149 -17.75 -41.67 0.65
CA LEU A 149 -16.60 -41.16 -0.11
C LEU A 149 -16.72 -39.65 -0.38
N LEU A 150 -17.93 -39.15 -0.63
CA LEU A 150 -18.20 -37.75 -0.97
C LEU A 150 -18.38 -36.86 0.27
N MET A 151 -18.72 -37.43 1.42
CA MET A 151 -18.95 -36.68 2.66
C MET A 151 -17.76 -35.81 3.09
N PRO A 152 -16.48 -36.28 3.05
CA PRO A 152 -15.35 -35.45 3.46
C PRO A 152 -15.14 -34.21 2.58
N ILE A 153 -15.35 -34.33 1.27
CA ILE A 153 -15.20 -33.20 0.35
C ILE A 153 -16.38 -32.22 0.45
N TYR A 154 -17.59 -32.73 0.72
CA TYR A 154 -18.75 -31.91 1.06
C TYR A 154 -18.51 -31.08 2.33
N VAL A 155 -18.08 -31.73 3.42
CA VAL A 155 -17.79 -31.04 4.70
C VAL A 155 -16.70 -29.98 4.52
N ARG A 156 -15.62 -30.29 3.80
CA ARG A 156 -14.55 -29.31 3.53
C ARG A 156 -15.05 -28.11 2.73
N ALA A 157 -15.89 -28.33 1.71
CA ALA A 157 -16.49 -27.23 0.94
C ALA A 157 -17.38 -26.36 1.82
N LYS A 158 -18.17 -26.98 2.71
CA LYS A 158 -19.00 -26.26 3.69
C LYS A 158 -18.18 -25.44 4.68
N GLU A 159 -17.13 -26.00 5.26
CA GLU A 159 -16.23 -25.25 6.15
C GLU A 159 -15.57 -24.06 5.44
N ARG A 160 -15.17 -24.26 4.16
CA ARG A 160 -14.62 -23.19 3.34
C ARG A 160 -15.65 -22.10 3.04
N SER A 161 -16.91 -22.46 2.77
CA SER A 161 -17.97 -21.49 2.51
C SER A 161 -18.26 -20.65 3.77
N GLU A 162 -18.37 -21.29 4.94
CA GLU A 162 -18.54 -20.64 6.24
C GLU A 162 -17.36 -19.71 6.58
N SER A 163 -16.12 -20.16 6.41
CA SER A 163 -14.92 -19.34 6.62
C SER A 163 -14.89 -18.11 5.71
N THR A 164 -15.23 -18.30 4.42
CA THR A 164 -15.26 -17.22 3.43
C THR A 164 -16.36 -16.21 3.75
N LEU A 165 -17.54 -16.68 4.19
CA LEU A 165 -18.61 -15.81 4.68
C LEU A 165 -18.17 -15.01 5.91
N GLY A 166 -17.45 -15.62 6.85
CA GLY A 166 -16.85 -14.93 7.99
C GLY A 166 -15.92 -13.78 7.57
N LYS A 167 -15.07 -13.99 6.56
CA LYS A 167 -14.20 -12.94 6.00
C LYS A 167 -15.01 -11.80 5.37
N ILE A 168 -16.07 -12.13 4.62
CA ILE A 168 -16.98 -11.13 4.03
C ILE A 168 -17.64 -10.28 5.11
N ASN A 169 -18.11 -10.92 6.19
CA ASN A 169 -18.75 -10.23 7.31
C ASN A 169 -17.75 -9.30 8.02
N ALA A 170 -16.54 -9.79 8.30
CA ALA A 170 -15.48 -8.98 8.91
C ALA A 170 -15.14 -7.75 8.08
N LEU A 171 -14.95 -7.91 6.76
CA LEU A 171 -14.70 -6.79 5.84
C LEU A 171 -15.87 -5.83 5.76
N THR A 172 -17.11 -6.34 5.81
CA THR A 172 -18.32 -5.50 5.79
C THR A 172 -18.42 -4.66 7.06
N SER A 173 -18.20 -5.26 8.23
CA SER A 173 -18.17 -4.54 9.51
C SER A 173 -17.04 -3.50 9.55
N ALA A 174 -15.84 -3.86 9.05
CA ALA A 174 -14.72 -2.94 8.96
C ALA A 174 -15.05 -1.74 8.05
N LEU A 175 -15.55 -1.99 6.83
CA LEU A 175 -15.99 -0.94 5.90
C LEU A 175 -17.04 -0.02 6.52
N ASN A 176 -18.04 -0.57 7.19
CA ASN A 176 -19.07 0.23 7.87
C ASN A 176 -18.47 1.10 8.98
N ALA A 177 -17.55 0.57 9.79
CA ALA A 177 -16.89 1.33 10.85
C ALA A 177 -16.00 2.48 10.31
N ILE A 178 -15.37 2.26 9.15
CA ILE A 178 -14.54 3.27 8.48
C ILE A 178 -15.41 4.36 7.84
N GLN A 179 -16.54 3.98 7.22
CA GLN A 179 -17.43 4.88 6.50
C GLN A 179 -18.40 5.65 7.42
N HIS A 180 -18.73 5.09 8.59
CA HIS A 180 -19.62 5.67 9.58
C HIS A 180 -18.98 5.69 10.98
N PRO A 181 -17.90 6.46 11.19
CA PRO A 181 -17.32 6.61 12.52
C PRO A 181 -18.34 7.28 13.44
N VAL A 182 -18.76 6.59 14.49
CA VAL A 182 -19.57 7.18 15.56
C VAL A 182 -18.67 8.20 16.28
N LEU A 183 -19.09 9.47 16.29
CA LEU A 183 -18.42 10.60 16.94
C LEU A 183 -18.43 10.47 18.47
#